data_AF-A0A928T9X3-F1
#
_entry.id   AF-A0A928T9X3-F1
#
_cell.length_a   1.000
_cell.length_b   1.000
_cell.length_c   1.000
_cell.angle_alpha   90.00
_cell.angle_beta   90.00
_cell.angle_gamma   90.00
#
_symmetry.space_group_name_H-M   'P 1'
#
loop_
_entity.id
_entity.type
_entity.pdbx_description
1 polymer ?
#
loop_
_entity_poly.entity_id
_entity_poly.type
_entity_poly.pdbx_seq_one_letter_code
_entity_poly.pdbx_strand_id
1 'polypeptide(L)' 'MPLLDPYAFQLAGFSESDVEEILADLDYLHQNSRWTHRRSQIEFMIQESPVVLMDFLRSVRPDVVKNALIPRRVKDLVLR' A
#
# COMPACT_ATOMS: atom_id res chain seq x y z
N MET A 1 -5.52 12.28 -3.30
CA MET A 1 -6.70 12.63 -2.48
C MET A 1 -6.33 12.38 -1.02
N PRO A 2 -6.92 13.10 -0.04
CA PRO A 2 -6.64 12.83 1.37
C PRO A 2 -7.15 11.44 1.79
N LEU A 3 -6.53 10.83 2.79
CA LEU A 3 -7.02 9.57 3.38
C LEU A 3 -8.40 9.79 4.00
N LEU A 4 -9.30 8.81 3.86
CA LEU A 4 -10.66 8.92 4.39
C LEU A 4 -10.68 8.90 5.92
N ASP A 5 -9.80 8.09 6.52
CA ASP A 5 -9.65 7.96 7.98
C ASP A 5 -8.17 7.86 8.38
N PRO A 6 -7.45 9.00 8.49
CA PRO A 6 -6.03 9.00 8.85
C PRO A 6 -5.73 8.31 10.19
N TYR A 7 -6.67 8.34 11.13
CA TYR A 7 -6.49 7.74 12.44
C TYR A 7 -6.47 6.20 12.37
N ALA A 8 -7.34 5.60 11.54
CA ALA A 8 -7.32 4.17 11.29
C ALA A 8 -5.97 3.71 10.70
N PHE A 9 -5.38 4.48 9.78
CA PHE A 9 -4.05 4.18 9.24
C PHE A 9 -2.97 4.22 10.32
N GLN A 10 -3.00 5.24 11.19
CA GLN A 10 -2.07 5.35 12.32
C GLN A 10 -2.16 4.15 13.26
N LEU A 11 -3.36 3.71 13.60
CA LEU A 11 -3.57 2.51 14.42
C LEU A 11 -3.07 1.23 13.76
N ALA A 12 -3.14 1.14 12.43
CA ALA A 12 -2.58 0.04 11.67
C ALA A 12 -1.05 0.12 11.47
N GLY A 13 -0.41 1.17 11.98
CA GLY A 13 1.04 1.38 11.90
C GLY A 13 1.52 2.17 10.67
N PHE A 14 0.59 2.77 9.92
CA PHE A 14 0.89 3.63 8.77
C PHE A 14 0.74 5.11 9.12
N SER A 15 1.72 5.92 8.74
CA SER A 15 1.55 7.37 8.66
C SER A 15 1.02 7.78 7.29
N GLU A 16 0.45 8.98 7.19
CA GLU A 16 0.00 9.54 5.91
C GLU A 16 1.12 9.56 4.85
N SER A 17 2.34 9.96 5.25
CA SER A 17 3.52 9.95 4.37
C SER A 17 3.86 8.55 3.84
N ASP A 18 3.64 7.48 4.62
CA ASP A 18 3.86 6.13 4.10
C ASP A 18 2.88 5.79 3.00
N VAL A 19 1.60 6.15 3.21
CA VAL A 19 0.56 5.87 2.23
C VAL A 19 0.80 6.69 0.97
N GLU A 20 1.25 7.95 1.09
CA GLU A 20 1.66 8.78 -0.05
C GLU A 20 2.80 8.14 -0.84
N GLU A 21 3.85 7.65 -0.18
CA GLU A 21 4.97 6.96 -0.86
C GLU A 21 4.53 5.67 -1.55
N ILE A 22 3.65 4.88 -0.92
CA ILE A 22 3.09 3.67 -1.53
C ILE A 22 2.24 4.01 -2.75
N LEU A 23 1.43 5.06 -2.66
CA LEU A 23 0.59 5.53 -3.76
C LEU A 23 1.42 6.10 -4.91
N ALA A 24 2.56 6.73 -4.62
CA ALA A 24 3.50 7.20 -5.62
C ALA A 24 4.12 6.05 -6.43
N ASP A 25 4.40 4.91 -5.78
CA ASP A 25 4.93 3.70 -6.43
C ASP A 25 3.84 2.70 -6.87
N LEU A 26 2.56 3.12 -6.84
CA LEU A 26 1.41 2.23 -7.03
C LEU A 26 1.42 1.52 -8.39
N ASP A 27 1.86 2.19 -9.45
CA ASP A 27 1.88 1.61 -10.79
C ASP A 27 2.83 0.41 -10.85
N TYR A 28 4.00 0.53 -10.23
CA TYR A 28 4.99 -0.54 -10.15
C TYR A 28 4.49 -1.70 -9.27
N LEU A 29 3.93 -1.38 -8.10
CA LEU A 29 3.36 -2.38 -7.19
C LEU A 29 2.20 -3.13 -7.83
N HIS A 30 1.31 -2.43 -8.54
CA HIS A 30 0.15 -3.01 -9.18
C HIS A 30 0.51 -3.98 -10.29
N GLN A 31 1.47 -3.63 -11.17
CA GLN A 31 1.97 -4.52 -12.23
C GLN A 31 2.52 -5.86 -11.70
N ASN A 32 2.97 -5.86 -10.45
CA ASN A 32 3.55 -7.01 -9.77
C ASN A 32 2.63 -7.61 -8.69
N SER A 33 1.38 -7.15 -8.62
CA SER A 33 0.35 -7.64 -7.71
C SER A 33 -0.45 -8.79 -8.33
N ARG A 34 -1.21 -9.49 -7.50
CA ARG A 34 -2.20 -10.48 -7.96
C ARG A 34 -3.58 -9.87 -8.25
N TRP A 35 -3.74 -8.56 -8.05
CA TRP A 35 -5.02 -7.89 -8.23
C TRP A 35 -5.27 -7.57 -9.70
N THR A 36 -6.52 -7.69 -10.14
CA THR A 36 -6.95 -7.46 -11.54
C THR A 36 -7.75 -6.16 -11.72
N HIS A 37 -7.98 -5.42 -10.63
CA HIS A 37 -8.70 -4.16 -10.63
C HIS A 37 -7.94 -3.08 -11.39
N ARG A 38 -8.64 -2.02 -11.81
CA ARG A 38 -7.94 -0.87 -12.41
C ARG A 38 -7.13 -0.14 -11.35
N ARG A 39 -5.98 0.41 -11.74
CA ARG A 39 -5.11 1.21 -10.86
C ARG A 39 -5.86 2.29 -10.06
N SER A 40 -6.75 3.02 -10.72
CA SER A 40 -7.57 4.06 -10.06
C SER A 40 -8.56 3.51 -9.04
N GLN A 41 -9.07 2.28 -9.25
CA GLN A 41 -9.93 1.61 -8.27
C GLN A 41 -9.10 1.17 -7.06
N ILE A 42 -7.90 0.62 -7.31
CA ILE A 42 -6.98 0.20 -6.24
C ILE A 42 -6.57 1.39 -5.38
N GLU A 43 -6.19 2.51 -6.01
CA GLU A 43 -5.86 3.76 -5.32
C GLU A 43 -6.98 4.20 -4.37
N PHE A 44 -8.22 4.21 -4.87
CA PHE A 44 -9.39 4.58 -4.08
C PHE A 44 -9.59 3.61 -2.90
N MET A 45 -9.59 2.30 -3.15
CA MET A 45 -9.79 1.30 -2.11
C MET A 45 -8.69 1.34 -1.04
N ILE A 46 -7.43 1.59 -1.44
CA ILE A 46 -6.30 1.76 -0.52
C ILE A 46 -6.50 2.97 0.39
N GLN A 47 -6.99 4.09 -0.14
CA GLN A 47 -7.21 5.32 0.63
C GLN A 47 -8.40 5.21 1.60
N GLU A 48 -9.33 4.29 1.35
CA GLU A 48 -10.49 4.06 2.22
C GLU A 48 -10.19 3.18 3.43
N SER A 49 -9.20 2.28 3.35
CA SER A 49 -8.96 1.32 4.43
C SER A 49 -7.50 0.84 4.53
N PRO A 50 -6.89 0.91 5.73
CA PRO A 50 -5.56 0.35 5.96
C PRO A 50 -5.52 -1.19 5.83
N VAL A 51 -6.66 -1.86 6.03
CA VAL A 51 -6.76 -3.32 5.84
C VAL A 51 -6.58 -3.66 4.36
N VAL A 52 -7.25 -2.91 3.48
CA VAL A 52 -7.14 -3.06 2.03
C VAL A 52 -5.73 -2.75 1.56
N LEU A 53 -5.08 -1.71 2.10
CA LEU A 53 -3.68 -1.40 1.84
C LEU A 53 -2.77 -2.60 2.18
N MET A 54 -2.92 -3.19 3.37
CA MET A 54 -2.14 -4.36 3.78
C MET A 54 -2.37 -5.56 2.87
N ASP A 55 -3.62 -5.84 2.52
CA ASP A 55 -3.97 -6.95 1.64
C ASP A 55 -3.43 -6.75 0.22
N PHE A 56 -3.46 -5.52 -0.28
CA PHE A 56 -2.82 -5.17 -1.55
C PHE A 56 -1.32 -5.46 -1.51
N LEU A 57 -0.60 -4.95 -0.50
CA LEU A 57 0.84 -5.15 -0.38
C LEU A 57 1.23 -6.63 -0.23
N ARG A 58 0.44 -7.43 0.49
CA ARG A 58 0.63 -8.89 0.59
C ARG A 58 0.35 -9.63 -0.72
N SER A 59 -0.44 -9.04 -1.60
CA SER A 59 -0.70 -9.60 -2.92
C SER A 59 0.47 -9.39 -3.89
N VAL A 60 1.31 -8.37 -3.66
CA VAL A 60 2.53 -8.07 -4.42
C VAL A 60 3.60 -9.12 -4.19
N ARG A 61 4.37 -9.44 -5.23
CA ARG A 61 5.49 -10.37 -5.12
C ARG A 61 6.49 -9.92 -4.03
N PRO A 62 6.94 -10.80 -3.12
CA PRO A 62 7.80 -10.40 -2.00
C PRO A 62 9.13 -9.74 -2.41
N ASP A 63 9.74 -10.19 -3.51
CA ASP A 63 10.94 -9.59 -4.09
C ASP A 63 10.69 -8.16 -4.58
N VAL A 64 9.50 -7.88 -5.09
CA VAL A 64 9.12 -6.54 -5.52
C VAL A 64 8.90 -5.62 -4.32
N VAL A 65 8.20 -6.07 -3.27
CA VAL A 65 8.03 -5.30 -2.03
C VAL A 65 9.39 -4.95 -1.39
N LYS A 66 10.35 -5.88 -1.43
CA LYS A 66 11.73 -5.63 -0.94
C LYS A 66 12.43 -4.50 -1.71
N ASN A 67 12.25 -4.46 -3.03
CA ASN A 67 12.93 -3.53 -3.93
C ASN A 67 12.17 -2.22 -4.19
N ALA A 68 10.87 -2.17 -3.87
CA ALA A 68 10.01 -1.01 -4.05
C ALA A 68 10.52 0.22 -3.28
N LEU A 69 10.24 1.42 -3.80
CA LEU A 69 10.63 2.69 -3.20
C LEU A 69 9.64 3.11 -2.11
N ILE A 70 9.38 2.19 -1.18
CA ILE A 70 8.48 2.40 -0.03
C ILE A 70 9.26 2.33 1.29
N PRO A 71 8.73 2.90 2.38
CA PRO A 71 9.41 2.95 3.68
C PRO A 71 9.78 1.58 4.21
N ARG A 72 10.97 1.47 4.83
CA ARG A 72 11.46 0.20 5.40
C ARG A 72 10.51 -0.40 6.42
N ARG A 73 9.84 0.43 7.23
CA ARG A 73 8.82 -0.04 8.19
C ARG A 73 7.64 -0.74 7.51
N VAL A 74 7.21 -0.27 6.34
CA VAL A 74 6.12 -0.89 5.57
C VAL A 74 6.56 -2.26 5.06
N LYS A 75 7.81 -2.35 4.58
CA LYS A 75 8.41 -3.63 4.17
C LYS A 75 8.41 -4.64 5.32
N ASP A 76 8.77 -4.21 6.51
CA ASP A 76 8.80 -5.07 7.70
C ASP A 76 7.39 -5.52 8.14
N LEU A 77 6.35 -4.71 7.92
CA LEU A 77 4.96 -5.09 8.21
C LEU A 77 4.42 -6.16 7.24
N VAL A 78 4.89 -6.18 5.99
CA VAL A 78 4.38 -7.04 4.93
C VAL A 78 5.18 -8.34 4.78
N LEU A 79 6.50 -8.28 5.01
CA LEU A 79 7.43 -9.39 4.76
C LEU A 79 7.73 -10.25 6.00
N ARG A 80 7.12 -9.94 7.14
CA ARG A 80 7.20 -10.75 8.35
C ARG A 80 6.35 -12.01 8.27
#